data_AF-A0A6G3MI12-F1
#
_entry.id   AF-A0A6G3MI12-F1
#
_cell.length_a   1.000
_cell.length_b   1.000
_cell.length_c   1.000
_cell.angle_alpha   90.00
_cell.angle_beta   90.00
_cell.angle_gamma   90.00
#
_symmetry.space_group_name_H-M   'P 1'
#
loop_
_entity.id
_entity.type
_entity.pdbx_description
1 polymer ?
#
loop_
_entity_poly.entity_id
_entity_poly.type
_entity_poly.pdbx_seq_one_letter_code
_entity_poly.pdbx_strand_id
1 'polypeptide(L)'
;MKPHRISLTHDLVFSYSLHDKMTIFSPNKINANYLKKFHSDEYISFLEKLPISFYADKNNNINNFNVGLDWYYYRTFNSPYFDGLFDFCCSYTGASIDAARRLNTKEFDVVINWSGGFHHAKKSMVQ
;
A
#
# COMPACT_ATOMS: atom_id res chain seq x y z
N MET A 1 -6.88 3.89 9.47
CA MET A 1 -5.82 4.64 8.74
C MET A 1 -6.49 5.54 7.70
N LYS A 2 -6.07 6.81 7.52
CA LYS A 2 -6.69 7.78 6.59
C LYS A 2 -5.65 8.25 5.54
N PRO A 3 -5.67 7.77 4.29
CA PRO A 3 -4.67 8.11 3.25
C PRO A 3 -4.54 9.61 2.96
N HIS A 4 -5.62 10.38 3.13
CA HIS A 4 -5.66 11.83 2.91
C HIS A 4 -4.58 12.63 3.65
N ARG A 5 -4.03 12.09 4.75
CA ARG A 5 -2.89 12.71 5.45
C ARG A 5 -1.67 12.93 4.55
N ILE A 6 -1.47 12.09 3.54
CA ILE A 6 -0.34 12.20 2.59
C ILE A 6 -0.55 13.43 1.71
N SER A 7 -1.77 13.69 1.26
CA SER A 7 -2.13 14.91 0.51
C SER A 7 -1.88 16.15 1.36
N LEU A 8 -2.30 16.15 2.64
CA LEU A 8 -2.04 17.27 3.56
C LEU A 8 -0.53 17.53 3.73
N THR A 9 0.28 16.47 3.89
CA THR A 9 1.74 16.62 3.95
C THR A 9 2.30 17.20 2.65
N HIS A 10 1.81 16.75 1.49
CA HIS A 10 2.23 17.26 0.19
C HIS A 10 1.87 18.75 0.02
N ASP A 11 0.65 19.14 0.36
CA ASP A 11 0.18 20.53 0.29
C ASP A 11 1.03 21.46 1.19
N LEU A 12 1.43 20.99 2.38
CA LEU A 12 2.34 21.73 3.25
C LEU A 12 3.75 21.85 2.64
N VAL A 13 4.30 20.79 2.04
CA VAL A 13 5.59 20.83 1.34
C VAL A 13 5.58 21.88 0.22
N PHE A 14 4.48 21.98 -0.53
CA PHE A 14 4.30 22.99 -1.57
C PHE A 14 4.11 24.39 -0.99
N SER A 15 3.26 24.55 0.02
CA SER A 15 2.96 25.84 0.66
C SER A 15 4.19 26.47 1.32
N TYR A 16 5.08 25.65 1.88
CA TYR A 16 6.37 26.11 2.43
C TYR A 16 7.48 26.24 1.39
N SER A 17 7.19 26.04 0.09
CA SER A 17 8.18 26.09 -1.00
C SER A 17 9.37 25.13 -0.78
N LEU A 18 9.16 24.05 -0.02
CA LEU A 18 10.20 23.04 0.20
C LEU A 18 10.45 22.20 -1.06
N HIS A 19 9.44 22.09 -1.93
CA HIS A 19 9.56 21.47 -3.25
C HIS A 19 10.67 22.12 -4.11
N ASP A 20 10.98 23.41 -3.94
CA ASP A 20 12.08 24.09 -4.64
C ASP A 20 13.48 23.58 -4.21
N LYS A 21 13.55 22.86 -3.09
CA LYS A 21 14.78 22.31 -2.51
C LYS A 21 14.92 20.81 -2.71
N MET A 22 14.05 20.19 -3.50
CA MET A 22 14.05 18.75 -3.75
C MET A 22 13.59 18.43 -5.16
N THR A 23 13.96 17.25 -5.66
CA THR A 23 13.44 16.75 -6.93
C THR A 23 12.16 15.96 -6.68
N ILE A 24 11.05 16.42 -7.24
CA ILE A 24 9.74 15.75 -7.14
C ILE A 24 9.60 14.71 -8.24
N PHE A 25 9.22 13.49 -7.85
CA PHE A 25 8.94 12.40 -8.77
C PHE A 25 7.50 11.92 -8.62
N SER A 26 6.86 11.59 -9.75
CA SER A 26 5.61 10.85 -9.74
C SER A 26 5.91 9.35 -9.57
N PRO A 27 5.27 8.66 -8.62
CA PRO A 27 5.53 7.25 -8.38
C PRO A 27 4.99 6.38 -9.51
N ASN A 28 5.80 5.41 -9.95
CA ASN A 28 5.36 4.40 -10.91
C ASN A 28 4.54 3.31 -10.21
N LYS A 29 3.34 3.04 -10.72
CA LYS A 29 2.54 1.90 -10.28
C LYS A 29 3.22 0.60 -10.73
N ILE A 30 3.56 -0.26 -9.78
CA ILE A 30 4.17 -1.57 -10.07
C ILE A 30 3.09 -2.62 -10.35
N ASN A 31 3.49 -3.69 -11.03
CA ASN A 31 2.65 -4.87 -11.21
C ASN A 31 2.74 -5.84 -10.02
N ALA A 32 1.84 -6.82 -9.99
CA ALA A 32 1.77 -7.86 -8.96
C ALA A 32 3.10 -8.63 -8.76
N ASN A 33 3.88 -8.82 -9.82
CA ASN A 33 5.13 -9.60 -9.76
C ASN A 33 6.18 -8.96 -8.83
N TYR A 34 6.16 -7.63 -8.69
CA TYR A 34 7.04 -6.96 -7.73
C TYR A 34 6.63 -7.24 -6.28
N LEU A 35 5.32 -7.30 -5.99
CA LEU A 35 4.83 -7.64 -4.65
C LEU A 35 5.13 -9.10 -4.28
N LYS A 36 5.02 -10.00 -5.26
CA LYS A 36 5.31 -11.44 -5.15
C LYS A 36 6.77 -11.78 -4.86
N LYS A 37 7.71 -10.81 -4.99
CA LYS A 37 9.11 -11.02 -4.58
C LYS A 37 9.25 -11.31 -3.08
N PHE A 38 8.32 -10.83 -2.26
CA PHE A 38 8.26 -11.11 -0.83
C PHE A 38 6.99 -11.87 -0.44
N HIS A 39 5.84 -11.40 -0.92
CA HIS A 39 4.54 -11.94 -0.57
C HIS A 39 4.23 -13.24 -1.32
N SER A 40 3.37 -14.10 -0.75
CA SER A 40 2.95 -15.32 -1.44
C SER A 40 2.03 -15.04 -2.62
N ASP A 41 2.07 -15.89 -3.64
CA ASP A 41 1.27 -15.74 -4.85
C ASP A 41 -0.23 -15.78 -4.56
N GLU A 42 -0.64 -16.61 -3.61
CA GLU A 42 -2.02 -16.76 -3.18
C GLU A 42 -2.52 -15.47 -2.53
N TYR A 43 -1.71 -14.86 -1.66
CA TYR A 43 -2.06 -13.63 -0.97
C TYR A 43 -2.19 -12.45 -1.94
N ILE A 44 -1.25 -12.29 -2.89
CA ILE A 44 -1.32 -11.23 -3.89
C ILE A 44 -2.50 -11.44 -4.84
N SER A 45 -2.73 -12.67 -5.30
CA SER A 45 -3.87 -12.99 -6.16
C SER A 45 -5.21 -12.74 -5.47
N PHE A 46 -5.28 -12.95 -4.16
CA PHE A 46 -6.43 -12.62 -3.34
C PHE A 46 -6.65 -11.10 -3.29
N LEU A 47 -5.62 -10.31 -2.98
CA LEU A 47 -5.69 -8.84 -2.96
C LEU A 47 -6.10 -8.24 -4.31
N GLU A 48 -5.59 -8.80 -5.40
CA GLU A 48 -5.88 -8.33 -6.77
C GLU A 48 -7.33 -8.63 -7.19
N LYS A 49 -7.86 -9.79 -6.79
CA LYS A 49 -9.18 -10.25 -7.23
C LYS A 49 -10.32 -9.85 -6.32
N LEU A 50 -10.06 -9.46 -5.07
CA LEU A 50 -11.06 -9.14 -4.04
C LEU A 50 -12.14 -8.18 -4.56
N PRO A 51 -13.37 -8.65 -4.87
CA PRO A 51 -14.49 -7.78 -5.19
C PRO A 51 -15.20 -7.29 -3.92
N ILE A 52 -15.87 -6.15 -3.99
CA ILE A 52 -16.74 -5.64 -2.90
C ILE A 52 -17.80 -6.69 -2.49
N SER A 53 -18.32 -7.47 -3.44
CA SER A 53 -19.31 -8.53 -3.20
C SER A 53 -18.78 -9.71 -2.38
N PHE A 54 -17.46 -9.89 -2.27
CA PHE A 54 -16.85 -10.99 -1.53
C PHE A 54 -17.21 -10.95 -0.04
N TYR A 55 -17.41 -9.74 0.50
CA TYR A 55 -17.79 -9.50 1.89
C TYR A 55 -19.29 -9.73 2.18
N ALA A 56 -20.12 -9.85 1.14
CA ALA A 56 -21.55 -10.16 1.30
C ALA A 56 -21.83 -11.66 1.47
N ASP A 57 -20.86 -12.51 1.10
CA ASP A 57 -21.02 -13.96 1.14
C ASP A 57 -20.50 -14.53 2.47
N LYS A 58 -21.46 -14.98 3.30
CA LYS A 58 -21.23 -15.50 4.65
C LYS A 58 -20.35 -16.76 4.69
N ASN A 59 -20.16 -17.44 3.56
CA ASN A 59 -19.45 -18.72 3.48
C ASN A 59 -18.00 -18.60 3.00
N ASN A 60 -17.51 -17.39 2.69
CA ASN A 60 -16.16 -17.24 2.15
C ASN A 60 -15.08 -17.24 3.25
N ASN A 61 -14.00 -18.00 3.01
CA ASN A 61 -12.78 -18.13 3.83
C ASN A 61 -11.93 -16.83 3.86
N ILE A 62 -12.54 -15.68 4.11
CA ILE A 62 -11.87 -14.37 4.22
C ILE A 62 -10.90 -14.33 5.42
N ASN A 63 -11.09 -15.24 6.38
CA ASN A 63 -10.30 -15.31 7.62
C ASN A 63 -8.84 -15.76 7.44
N ASN A 64 -8.45 -16.32 6.29
CA ASN A 64 -7.10 -16.87 6.13
C ASN A 64 -6.00 -15.80 5.98
N PHE A 65 -6.35 -14.58 5.57
CA PHE A 65 -5.38 -13.52 5.25
C PHE A 65 -5.49 -12.25 6.11
N ASN A 66 -6.43 -12.22 7.07
CA ASN A 66 -6.69 -11.08 7.97
C ASN A 66 -7.00 -9.74 7.26
N VAL A 67 -7.65 -9.78 6.09
CA VAL A 67 -8.07 -8.59 5.34
C VAL A 67 -9.59 -8.60 5.24
N GLY A 68 -10.29 -7.67 5.91
CA GLY A 68 -11.75 -7.63 5.82
C GLY A 68 -12.51 -7.01 6.99
N LEU A 69 -13.80 -7.31 7.07
CA LEU A 69 -14.66 -7.10 8.24
C LEU A 69 -15.10 -8.47 8.76
N ASP A 70 -14.91 -8.74 10.05
CA ASP A 70 -15.58 -9.88 10.68
C ASP A 70 -17.00 -9.42 11.04
N TRP A 71 -17.94 -9.71 10.14
CA TRP A 71 -19.34 -9.34 10.29
C TRP A 71 -20.03 -10.12 11.43
N TYR A 72 -19.43 -11.19 11.94
CA TYR A 72 -19.99 -12.00 13.02
C TYR A 72 -19.65 -11.46 14.43
N TYR A 73 -18.56 -10.68 14.55
CA TYR A 73 -18.05 -10.25 15.86
C TYR A 73 -17.90 -8.73 16.05
N TYR A 74 -18.36 -7.90 15.11
CA TYR A 74 -18.08 -6.45 15.09
C TYR A 74 -16.59 -6.13 15.27
N ARG A 75 -15.71 -7.07 14.90
CA ARG A 75 -14.26 -6.88 14.95
C ARG A 75 -13.86 -6.18 13.67
N THR A 76 -13.53 -4.90 13.81
CA THR A 76 -12.85 -4.17 12.75
C THR A 76 -11.47 -4.80 12.61
N PHE A 77 -11.17 -5.51 11.51
CA PHE A 77 -9.77 -5.83 11.24
C PHE A 77 -9.02 -4.50 11.09
N ASN A 78 -7.80 -4.44 11.62
CA ASN A 78 -6.97 -3.23 11.56
C ASN A 78 -6.62 -2.81 10.11
N SER A 79 -6.85 -3.70 9.13
CA SER A 79 -6.81 -3.43 7.69
C SER A 79 -8.18 -3.71 7.03
N PRO A 80 -9.07 -2.71 6.94
CA PRO A 80 -10.30 -2.84 6.19
C PRO A 80 -10.03 -2.80 4.68
N TYR A 81 -10.83 -3.54 3.93
CA TYR A 81 -10.86 -3.43 2.47
C TYR A 81 -11.58 -2.14 2.03
N PHE A 82 -11.17 -1.62 0.88
CA PHE A 82 -11.82 -0.52 0.18
C PHE A 82 -11.58 -0.66 -1.33
N ASP A 83 -12.43 -0.02 -2.13
CA ASP A 83 -12.27 -0.03 -3.58
C ASP A 83 -10.95 0.64 -4.00
N GLY A 84 -10.19 -0.01 -4.87
CA GLY A 84 -8.83 0.42 -5.23
C GLY A 84 -7.73 0.07 -4.20
N LEU A 85 -7.98 -0.83 -3.23
CA LEU A 85 -6.95 -1.28 -2.28
C LEU A 85 -5.69 -1.81 -2.97
N PHE A 86 -5.84 -2.68 -3.98
CA PHE A 86 -4.70 -3.26 -4.68
C PHE A 86 -3.86 -2.18 -5.39
N ASP A 87 -4.54 -1.24 -6.02
CA ASP A 87 -3.92 -0.10 -6.70
C ASP A 87 -3.16 0.81 -5.72
N PHE A 88 -3.76 1.05 -4.56
CA PHE A 88 -3.11 1.76 -3.46
C PHE A 88 -1.82 1.05 -3.02
N CYS A 89 -1.86 -0.28 -2.83
CA CYS A 89 -0.70 -1.10 -2.50
C CYS A 89 0.41 -1.03 -3.55
N CYS A 90 0.05 -1.15 -4.84
CA CYS A 90 1.00 -1.03 -5.94
C CYS A 90 1.63 0.37 -6.00
N SER A 91 0.86 1.43 -5.78
CA SER A 91 1.36 2.80 -5.85
C SER A 91 2.41 3.11 -4.78
N TYR A 92 2.10 2.86 -3.49
CA TYR A 92 3.06 3.21 -2.42
C TYR A 92 4.29 2.30 -2.43
N THR A 93 4.12 1.04 -2.84
CA THR A 93 5.25 0.09 -2.93
C THR A 93 6.17 0.45 -4.08
N GLY A 94 5.61 0.86 -5.22
CA GLY A 94 6.36 1.34 -6.37
C GLY A 94 7.23 2.55 -6.03
N ALA A 95 6.69 3.50 -5.27
CA ALA A 95 7.45 4.65 -4.76
C ALA A 95 8.65 4.23 -3.90
N SER A 96 8.48 3.24 -3.01
CA SER A 96 9.58 2.72 -2.18
C SER A 96 10.65 1.97 -3.00
N ILE A 97 10.25 1.21 -4.02
CA ILE A 97 11.19 0.50 -4.90
C ILE A 97 11.99 1.49 -5.75
N ASP A 98 11.34 2.53 -6.30
CA ASP A 98 12.05 3.57 -7.06
C ASP A 98 13.00 4.36 -6.15
N ALA A 99 12.60 4.65 -4.91
CA ALA A 99 13.47 5.26 -3.92
C ALA A 99 14.73 4.41 -3.66
N ALA A 100 14.57 3.10 -3.43
CA ALA A 100 15.69 2.19 -3.26
C ALA A 100 16.59 2.11 -4.50
N ARG A 101 16.00 2.10 -5.71
CA ARG A 101 16.75 2.13 -6.97
C ARG A 101 17.64 3.37 -7.05
N ARG A 102 17.10 4.55 -6.76
CA ARG A 102 17.81 5.84 -6.81
C ARG A 102 18.97 5.95 -5.81
N LEU A 103 18.77 5.40 -4.61
CA LEU A 103 19.85 5.28 -3.62
C LEU A 103 20.94 4.33 -4.13
N ASN A 104 20.57 3.18 -4.68
CA ASN A 104 21.52 2.18 -5.21
C ASN A 104 22.32 2.71 -6.42
N THR A 105 21.70 3.52 -7.28
CA THR A 105 22.37 4.15 -8.43
C THR A 105 23.13 5.42 -8.07
N LYS A 106 23.11 5.83 -6.78
CA LYS A 106 23.73 7.06 -6.29
C LYS A 106 23.23 8.32 -7.01
N GLU A 107 21.99 8.29 -7.51
CA GLU A 107 21.33 9.46 -8.11
C GLU A 107 21.01 10.52 -7.04
N PHE A 108 20.70 10.08 -5.81
CA PHE A 108 20.34 10.92 -4.68
C PHE A 108 20.90 10.34 -3.39
N ASP A 109 21.27 11.19 -2.43
CA ASP A 109 21.70 10.78 -1.10
C ASP A 109 20.52 10.47 -0.16
N VAL A 110 19.40 11.17 -0.37
CA VAL A 110 18.17 11.04 0.43
C VAL A 110 16.98 10.98 -0.51
N VAL A 111 16.11 9.99 -0.31
CA VAL A 111 14.84 9.86 -1.04
C VAL A 111 13.71 9.63 -0.04
N ILE A 112 12.59 10.33 -0.23
CA ILE A 112 11.49 10.38 0.73
C ILE A 112 10.22 9.79 0.09
N ASN A 113 9.61 8.81 0.75
CA ASN A 113 8.30 8.28 0.39
C ASN A 113 7.35 8.30 1.60
N TRP A 114 6.56 9.36 1.74
CA TRP A 114 5.57 9.50 2.82
C TRP A 114 4.39 8.53 2.72
N SER A 115 4.16 7.96 1.54
CA SER A 115 3.06 7.00 1.33
C SER A 115 3.39 5.59 1.79
N GLY A 116 4.68 5.25 1.99
CA GLY A 116 5.13 3.93 2.40
C GLY A 116 5.09 3.69 3.91
N GLY A 117 5.92 2.77 4.39
CA GLY A 117 6.08 2.48 5.83
C GLY A 117 5.03 1.54 6.43
N PHE A 118 4.30 0.77 5.62
CA PHE A 118 3.32 -0.23 6.07
C PHE A 118 3.99 -1.50 6.63
N HIS A 119 4.64 -1.37 7.79
CA HIS A 119 5.53 -2.40 8.38
C HIS A 119 4.84 -3.62 9.02
N HIS A 120 3.51 -3.62 9.13
CA HIS A 120 2.77 -4.73 9.77
C HIS A 120 2.41 -5.86 8.80
N ALA A 121 2.57 -5.66 7.49
CA ALA A 121 2.31 -6.69 6.50
C ALA A 121 3.31 -7.85 6.63
N LYS A 122 2.81 -9.09 6.55
CA LYS A 122 3.60 -10.33 6.57
C LYS A 122 3.56 -10.98 5.18
N LYS A 123 4.32 -12.08 5.02
CA LYS A 123 4.44 -12.79 3.74
C LYS A 123 3.09 -13.20 3.15
N SER A 124 2.19 -13.71 3.98
CA SER A 124 0.89 -14.24 3.52
C SER A 124 -0.30 -13.62 4.23
N MET A 125 -0.14 -12.56 5.04
CA MET A 125 -1.26 -11.99 5.80
C MET A 125 -0.92 -10.59 6.31
N VAL A 126 -1.92 -9.87 6.81
CA VAL A 126 -1.70 -8.67 7.64
C VAL A 126 -1.82 -9.04 9.13
N GLN A 127 -0.99 -8.43 9.97
CA GLN A 127 -1.03 -8.61 11.42
C GLN A 127 -2.26 -7.98 12.08
#